data_AF-A0A101I9P7-F1
#
_entry.id   AF-A0A101I9P7-F1
#
_cell.length_a   1.000
_cell.length_b   1.000
_cell.length_c   1.000
_cell.angle_alpha   90.00
_cell.angle_beta   90.00
_cell.angle_gamma   90.00
#
_symmetry.space_group_name_H-M   'P 1'
#
loop_
_entity.id
_entity.type
_entity.pdbx_description
1 polymer ?
#
loop_
_entity_poly.entity_id
_entity_poly.type
_entity_poly.pdbx_seq_one_letter_code
_entity_poly.pdbx_strand_id
1 'polypeptide(L)'
;MKRVAAVVIVLTVLALVFAVDNVNLLLSKEYLIELQSLDSRDPEAEAFLAIAIGLKYRETIQPNYKVWFTNLYSGLEVNLLSPQLQEGLQIVEELVFVSTVSALNMLYSSESKDDLIKAISLRTFFYDWIDTRDPRSAKKIEEIANELIDDRPGQYFPYKALLELYSSGSSKDVQRLLEIRETIFSENIEGLLGDDLIESEFVSGLDELVIEDFLTLGAEDPLSRYYAAMSYIKTGESLAGVEILEDLDLNKIPPRFASNASLVIGDMKLEEGDFDGAVERYQESVRFWSNNSRAVRNLGMAYYKTKDRDYYDLARFYLQLSGYEDSDDEVNSALKELRRRAIFELALVTVVPLTAVVVIGLFLLEYVSRKRKSSQERKAMREDGGNNED
;
A
#
# COMPACT_ATOMS: atom_id res chain seq x y z
N MET A 1 3.18 56.73 34.51
CA MET A 1 2.82 56.85 33.07
C MET A 1 3.85 56.22 32.14
N LYS A 2 5.15 56.57 32.19
CA LYS A 2 6.17 55.97 31.28
C LYS A 2 6.36 54.44 31.39
N ARG A 3 6.21 53.84 32.58
CA ARG A 3 6.29 52.38 32.78
C ARG A 3 5.05 51.61 32.32
N VAL A 4 3.88 52.24 32.34
CA VAL A 4 2.62 51.64 31.84
C VAL A 4 2.62 51.62 30.31
N ALA A 5 3.09 52.70 29.69
CA ALA A 5 3.28 52.75 28.23
C ALA A 5 4.28 51.68 27.74
N ALA A 6 5.39 51.46 28.46
CA ALA A 6 6.37 50.43 28.09
C ALA A 6 5.82 49.00 28.22
N VAL A 7 5.01 48.70 29.24
CA VAL A 7 4.38 47.37 29.41
C VAL A 7 3.28 47.12 28.37
N VAL A 8 2.49 48.15 28.02
CA VAL A 8 1.48 48.04 26.96
C VAL A 8 2.16 47.85 25.60
N ILE A 9 3.25 48.58 25.31
CA ILE A 9 4.00 48.41 24.05
C ILE A 9 4.62 47.01 23.95
N VAL A 10 5.19 46.47 25.04
CA VAL A 10 5.74 45.11 25.06
C VAL A 10 4.64 44.05 24.90
N LEU A 11 3.46 44.22 25.50
CA LEU A 11 2.33 43.31 25.33
C LEU A 11 1.73 43.37 23.92
N THR A 12 1.64 44.55 23.31
CA THR A 12 1.22 44.69 21.90
C THR A 12 2.28 44.17 20.93
N VAL A 13 3.58 44.31 21.23
CA VAL A 13 4.66 43.75 20.41
C VAL A 13 4.72 42.22 20.55
N LEU A 14 4.46 41.65 21.74
CA LEU A 14 4.31 40.19 21.89
C LEU A 14 3.03 39.65 21.24
N ALA A 15 1.92 40.42 21.21
CA ALA A 15 0.70 40.05 20.49
C ALA A 15 0.86 40.18 18.96
N LEU A 16 1.67 41.14 18.48
CA LEU A 16 2.02 41.25 17.06
C LEU A 16 3.00 40.17 16.58
N VAL A 17 3.80 39.59 17.49
CA VAL A 17 4.77 38.53 17.15
C VAL A 17 4.11 37.14 17.00
N PHE A 18 2.83 36.99 17.36
CA PHE A 18 2.08 35.75 17.20
C PHE A 18 0.64 35.98 16.73
N ALA A 19 0.43 36.85 15.74
CA ALA A 19 -0.76 36.72 14.91
C ALA A 19 -0.55 35.45 14.07
N VAL A 20 -1.11 34.33 14.54
CA VAL A 20 -1.08 33.07 13.81
C VAL A 20 -1.85 33.30 12.52
N ASP A 21 -1.14 33.21 11.39
CA ASP A 21 -1.78 33.30 10.10
C ASP A 21 -2.48 31.96 9.82
N ASN A 22 -3.80 31.96 9.96
CA ASN A 22 -4.62 30.76 9.81
C ASN A 22 -4.52 30.15 8.40
N VAL A 23 -4.10 30.92 7.38
CA VAL A 23 -3.85 30.38 6.04
C VAL A 23 -2.56 29.56 6.02
N ASN A 24 -1.51 29.96 6.77
CA ASN A 24 -0.31 29.13 6.93
C ASN A 24 -0.65 27.82 7.66
N LEU A 25 -1.50 27.88 8.69
CA LEU A 25 -2.00 26.65 9.31
C LEU A 25 -2.75 25.78 8.31
N LEU A 26 -3.57 26.36 7.43
CA LEU A 26 -4.26 25.61 6.39
C LEU A 26 -3.30 24.95 5.38
N LEU A 27 -2.12 25.52 5.16
CA LEU A 27 -1.08 24.98 4.27
C LEU A 27 -0.08 24.05 5.00
N SER A 28 -0.21 23.86 6.31
CA SER A 28 0.68 23.00 7.07
C SER A 28 0.37 21.51 6.87
N LYS A 29 1.31 20.67 7.31
CA LYS A 29 1.19 19.19 7.24
C LYS A 29 0.04 18.70 8.13
N GLU A 30 -0.07 19.23 9.34
CA GLU A 30 -1.06 18.83 10.35
C GLU A 30 -2.17 19.88 10.53
N TYR A 31 -2.57 20.52 9.42
CA TYR A 31 -3.49 21.66 9.39
C TYR A 31 -4.76 21.50 10.25
N LEU A 32 -5.36 20.30 10.26
CA LEU A 32 -6.57 20.04 11.02
C LEU A 32 -6.29 20.07 12.54
N ILE A 33 -5.19 19.46 12.99
CA ILE A 33 -4.80 19.42 14.41
C ILE A 33 -4.43 20.82 14.88
N GLU A 34 -3.67 21.55 14.05
CA GLU A 34 -3.26 22.91 14.36
C GLU A 34 -4.46 23.86 14.47
N LEU A 35 -5.40 23.80 13.51
CA LEU A 35 -6.60 24.63 13.53
C LEU A 35 -7.58 24.24 14.66
N GLN A 36 -7.65 22.95 15.03
CA GLN A 36 -8.40 22.51 16.21
C GLN A 36 -7.88 23.10 17.53
N SER A 37 -6.59 23.47 17.58
CA SER A 37 -5.95 24.00 18.79
C SER A 37 -6.22 25.48 19.04
N LEU A 38 -6.81 26.18 18.07
CA LEU A 38 -7.15 27.61 18.18
C LEU A 38 -8.30 27.87 19.17
N ASP A 39 -8.42 29.12 19.64
CA ASP A 39 -9.46 29.52 20.59
C ASP A 39 -10.85 29.45 19.95
N SER A 40 -11.69 28.53 20.44
CA SER A 40 -13.07 28.31 19.98
C SER A 40 -14.05 29.43 20.36
N ARG A 41 -13.56 30.64 20.61
CA ARG A 41 -14.38 31.84 20.89
C ARG A 41 -14.19 32.91 19.82
N ASP A 42 -13.24 32.71 18.91
CA ASP A 42 -13.03 33.55 17.74
C ASP A 42 -13.84 32.98 16.55
N PRO A 43 -14.86 33.71 16.05
CA PRO A 43 -15.67 33.26 14.91
C PRO A 43 -14.84 32.99 13.64
N GLU A 44 -13.74 33.71 13.43
CA GLU A 44 -12.88 33.47 12.26
C GLU A 44 -12.10 32.17 12.43
N ALA A 45 -11.55 31.89 13.61
CA ALA A 45 -10.88 30.62 13.89
C ALA A 45 -11.83 29.42 13.72
N GLU A 46 -13.09 29.53 14.18
CA GLU A 46 -14.11 28.51 13.95
C GLU A 46 -14.43 28.32 12.45
N ALA A 47 -14.47 29.41 11.68
CA ALA A 47 -14.66 29.36 10.23
C ALA A 47 -13.49 28.66 9.52
N PHE A 48 -12.24 28.95 9.90
CA PHE A 48 -11.06 28.25 9.39
C PHE A 48 -11.08 26.76 9.73
N LEU A 49 -11.48 26.41 10.96
CA LEU A 49 -11.66 25.01 11.35
C LEU A 49 -12.75 24.32 10.53
N ALA A 50 -13.88 24.99 10.26
CA ALA A 50 -14.90 24.46 9.37
C ALA A 50 -14.36 24.21 7.96
N ILE A 51 -13.63 25.17 7.37
CA ILE A 51 -12.97 25.00 6.08
C ILE A 51 -12.04 23.78 6.09
N ALA A 52 -11.19 23.64 7.12
CA ALA A 52 -10.27 22.52 7.26
C ALA A 52 -11.00 21.17 7.36
N ILE A 53 -12.08 21.08 8.13
CA ILE A 53 -12.86 19.84 8.26
C ILE A 53 -13.50 19.47 6.92
N GLY A 54 -14.05 20.44 6.18
CA GLY A 54 -14.65 20.19 4.88
C GLY A 54 -13.62 19.76 3.84
N LEU A 55 -12.41 20.32 3.86
CA LEU A 55 -11.29 19.86 3.04
C LEU A 55 -10.80 18.46 3.46
N LYS A 56 -10.78 18.14 4.76
CA LYS A 56 -10.46 16.79 5.26
C LYS A 56 -11.51 15.76 4.83
N TYR A 57 -12.79 16.16 4.79
CA TYR A 57 -13.82 15.34 4.20
C TYR A 57 -13.52 15.05 2.72
N ARG A 58 -13.09 16.05 1.94
CA ARG A 58 -12.70 15.82 0.53
C ARG A 58 -11.49 14.90 0.39
N GLU A 59 -10.50 15.04 1.26
CA GLU A 59 -9.29 14.20 1.28
C GLU A 59 -9.61 12.73 1.59
N THR A 60 -10.52 12.47 2.54
CA THR A 60 -10.69 11.13 3.12
C THR A 60 -12.01 10.45 2.73
N ILE A 61 -13.00 11.23 2.29
CA ILE A 61 -14.39 10.81 2.02
C ILE A 61 -15.07 10.16 3.26
N GLN A 62 -14.53 10.36 4.46
CA GLN A 62 -15.08 9.74 5.66
C GLN A 62 -16.32 10.50 6.19
N PRO A 63 -17.45 9.80 6.46
CA PRO A 63 -18.70 10.47 6.86
C PRO A 63 -18.64 11.28 8.16
N ASN A 64 -17.73 10.95 9.08
CA ASN A 64 -17.53 11.67 10.34
C ASN A 64 -17.15 13.14 10.10
N TYR A 65 -16.26 13.43 9.14
CA TYR A 65 -15.88 14.81 8.82
C TYR A 65 -17.05 15.60 8.23
N LYS A 66 -17.91 14.98 7.42
CA LYS A 66 -19.13 15.62 6.93
C LYS A 66 -20.08 16.00 8.07
N VAL A 67 -20.31 15.10 9.03
CA VAL A 67 -21.16 15.40 10.20
C VAL A 67 -20.55 16.51 11.04
N TRP A 68 -19.24 16.46 11.28
CA TRP A 68 -18.55 17.48 12.05
C TRP A 68 -18.60 18.86 11.37
N PHE A 69 -18.33 18.91 10.06
CA PHE A 69 -18.50 20.12 9.26
C PHE A 69 -19.91 20.69 9.39
N THR A 70 -20.94 19.84 9.23
CA THR A 70 -22.35 20.26 9.32
C THR A 70 -22.67 20.92 10.66
N ASN A 71 -22.24 20.31 11.76
CA ASN A 71 -22.48 20.84 13.09
C ASN A 71 -21.79 22.19 13.30
N LEU A 72 -20.51 22.29 12.91
CA LEU A 72 -19.75 23.53 13.08
C LEU A 72 -20.29 24.64 12.18
N TYR A 73 -20.50 24.35 10.89
CA TYR A 73 -21.05 25.28 9.91
C TYR A 73 -22.40 25.85 10.34
N SER A 74 -23.30 25.02 10.88
CA SER A 74 -24.62 25.46 11.36
C SER A 74 -24.59 26.46 12.51
N GLY A 75 -23.47 26.52 13.25
CA GLY A 75 -23.26 27.45 14.36
C GLY A 75 -22.63 28.79 13.94
N LEU A 76 -22.13 28.91 12.71
CA LEU A 76 -21.42 30.10 12.26
C LEU A 76 -22.38 31.22 11.83
N GLU A 77 -22.13 32.44 12.32
CA GLU A 77 -22.75 33.66 11.81
C GLU A 77 -22.00 34.16 10.57
N VAL A 78 -22.13 33.43 9.45
CA VAL A 78 -21.33 33.62 8.23
C VAL A 78 -21.32 35.06 7.71
N ASN A 79 -22.44 35.77 7.83
CA ASN A 79 -22.57 37.17 7.40
C ASN A 79 -21.72 38.17 8.20
N LEU A 80 -21.17 37.78 9.35
CA LEU A 80 -20.27 38.60 10.16
C LEU A 80 -18.79 38.32 9.88
N LEU A 81 -18.47 37.29 9.10
CA LEU A 81 -17.10 36.93 8.74
C LEU A 81 -16.54 37.84 7.66
N SER A 82 -15.22 37.82 7.47
CA SER A 82 -14.57 38.50 6.35
C SER A 82 -15.08 37.98 5.00
N PRO A 83 -15.12 38.81 3.93
CA PRO A 83 -15.60 38.40 2.62
C PRO A 83 -14.88 37.15 2.08
N GLN A 84 -13.59 37.03 2.35
CA GLN A 84 -12.75 35.89 1.97
C GLN A 84 -13.19 34.60 2.66
N LEU A 85 -13.50 34.67 3.96
CA LEU A 85 -14.02 33.52 4.71
C LEU A 85 -15.41 33.12 4.25
N GLN A 86 -16.26 34.08 3.91
CA GLN A 86 -17.58 33.79 3.34
C GLN A 86 -17.46 33.04 2.01
N GLU A 87 -16.60 33.52 1.09
CA GLU A 87 -16.33 32.85 -0.19
C GLU A 87 -15.73 31.45 0.04
N GLY A 88 -14.72 31.33 0.90
CA GLY A 88 -14.07 30.06 1.22
C GLY A 88 -15.03 29.03 1.82
N LEU A 89 -15.86 29.45 2.77
CA LEU A 89 -16.91 28.61 3.35
C LEU A 89 -17.94 28.18 2.31
N GLN A 90 -18.34 29.07 1.40
CA GLN A 90 -19.30 28.74 0.34
C GLN A 90 -18.74 27.66 -0.59
N ILE A 91 -17.46 27.76 -0.98
CA ILE A 91 -16.79 26.74 -1.82
C ILE A 91 -16.75 25.39 -1.09
N VAL A 92 -16.37 25.39 0.18
CA VAL A 92 -16.28 24.15 0.98
C VAL A 92 -17.65 23.57 1.30
N GLU A 93 -18.66 24.41 1.51
CA GLU A 93 -20.05 23.99 1.66
C GLU A 93 -20.52 23.22 0.42
N GLU A 94 -20.27 23.78 -0.77
CA GLU A 94 -20.61 23.16 -2.05
C GLU A 94 -19.87 21.81 -2.22
N LEU A 95 -18.60 21.76 -1.82
CA LEU A 95 -17.77 20.56 -1.83
C LEU A 95 -18.33 19.44 -0.93
N VAL A 96 -18.82 19.78 0.25
CA VAL A 96 -19.30 18.82 1.27
C VAL A 96 -20.75 18.38 1.00
N PHE A 97 -21.63 19.31 0.63
CA PHE A 97 -23.07 19.05 0.53
C PHE A 97 -23.57 18.76 -0.88
N VAL A 98 -22.92 19.30 -1.92
CA VAL A 98 -23.40 19.16 -3.30
C VAL A 98 -22.51 18.21 -4.10
N SER A 99 -21.34 18.67 -4.54
CA SER A 99 -20.38 17.83 -5.28
C SER A 99 -19.03 18.52 -5.47
N THR A 100 -17.97 17.71 -5.62
CA THR A 100 -16.64 18.18 -6.03
C THR A 100 -16.67 18.94 -7.34
N VAL A 101 -17.44 18.48 -8.34
CA VAL A 101 -17.54 19.14 -9.65
C VAL A 101 -18.08 20.56 -9.53
N SER A 102 -19.10 20.77 -8.70
CA SER A 102 -19.69 22.09 -8.51
C SER A 102 -18.72 23.06 -7.82
N ALA A 103 -18.04 22.60 -6.77
CA ALA A 103 -16.99 23.38 -6.10
C ALA A 103 -15.83 23.72 -7.05
N LEU A 104 -15.39 22.77 -7.88
CA LEU A 104 -14.36 23.02 -8.91
C LEU A 104 -14.82 24.06 -9.92
N ASN A 105 -16.09 24.03 -10.35
CA ASN A 105 -16.62 25.07 -11.27
C ASN A 105 -16.59 26.46 -10.63
N MET A 106 -16.93 26.57 -9.33
CA MET A 106 -16.79 27.83 -8.60
C MET A 106 -15.33 28.30 -8.60
N LEU A 107 -14.39 27.41 -8.30
CA LEU A 107 -12.95 27.71 -8.27
C LEU A 107 -12.40 28.09 -9.66
N TYR A 108 -12.80 27.40 -10.72
CA TYR A 108 -12.42 27.75 -12.09
C TYR A 108 -12.95 29.13 -12.51
N SER A 109 -14.07 29.56 -11.95
CA SER A 109 -14.67 30.87 -12.21
C SER A 109 -14.22 31.98 -11.25
N SER A 110 -13.54 31.64 -10.15
CA SER A 110 -13.06 32.63 -9.19
C SER A 110 -11.86 33.39 -9.77
N GLU A 111 -11.91 34.72 -9.68
CA GLU A 111 -10.79 35.61 -9.98
C GLU A 111 -10.09 36.08 -8.70
N SER A 112 -10.41 35.46 -7.55
CA SER A 112 -9.87 35.84 -6.26
C SER A 112 -8.36 35.59 -6.22
N LYS A 113 -7.61 36.62 -5.80
CA LYS A 113 -6.17 36.53 -5.55
C LYS A 113 -5.84 36.31 -4.08
N ASP A 114 -6.86 36.04 -3.27
CA ASP A 114 -6.72 35.89 -1.84
C ASP A 114 -6.05 34.56 -1.47
N ASP A 115 -5.11 34.59 -0.54
CA ASP A 115 -4.33 33.41 -0.16
C ASP A 115 -5.18 32.30 0.46
N LEU A 116 -6.27 32.64 1.17
CA LEU A 116 -7.19 31.62 1.69
C LEU A 116 -7.84 30.88 0.54
N ILE A 117 -8.32 31.60 -0.46
CA ILE A 117 -8.95 31.00 -1.64
C ILE A 117 -7.94 30.18 -2.44
N LYS A 118 -6.70 30.65 -2.58
CA LYS A 118 -5.60 29.86 -3.18
C LYS A 118 -5.33 28.58 -2.40
N ALA A 119 -5.27 28.63 -1.06
CA ALA A 119 -5.04 27.45 -0.22
C ALA A 119 -6.17 26.41 -0.33
N ILE A 120 -7.43 26.86 -0.30
CA ILE A 120 -8.61 26.02 -0.53
C ILE A 120 -8.56 25.41 -1.94
N SER A 121 -8.24 26.23 -2.94
CA SER A 121 -8.15 25.82 -4.34
C SER A 121 -7.10 24.75 -4.54
N LEU A 122 -5.88 24.97 -4.03
CA LEU A 122 -4.77 24.04 -4.16
C LEU A 122 -5.13 22.66 -3.58
N ARG A 123 -5.69 22.61 -2.36
CA ARG A 123 -6.14 21.35 -1.75
C ARG A 123 -7.26 20.69 -2.55
N THR A 124 -8.21 21.46 -3.04
CA THR A 124 -9.36 20.93 -3.79
C THR A 124 -8.92 20.34 -5.14
N PHE A 125 -8.11 21.08 -5.92
CA PHE A 125 -7.57 20.59 -7.19
C PHE A 125 -6.60 19.43 -6.99
N PHE A 126 -5.77 19.45 -5.92
CA PHE A 126 -4.85 18.38 -5.61
C PHE A 126 -5.58 17.04 -5.43
N TYR A 127 -6.58 16.98 -4.54
CA TYR A 127 -7.30 15.73 -4.32
C TYR A 127 -8.20 15.34 -5.49
N ASP A 128 -8.71 16.30 -6.27
CA ASP A 128 -9.35 16.01 -7.55
C ASP A 128 -8.38 15.34 -8.54
N TRP A 129 -7.17 15.86 -8.67
CA TRP A 129 -6.14 15.29 -9.54
C TRP A 129 -5.67 13.91 -9.06
N ILE A 130 -5.51 13.69 -7.75
CA ILE A 130 -5.16 12.36 -7.21
C ILE A 130 -6.19 11.31 -7.63
N ASP A 131 -7.47 11.65 -7.58
CA ASP A 131 -8.56 10.74 -7.90
C ASP A 131 -8.77 10.54 -9.41
N THR A 132 -8.67 11.62 -10.18
CA THR A 132 -9.12 11.65 -11.59
C THR A 132 -7.99 11.72 -12.61
N ARG A 133 -6.82 12.21 -12.18
CA ARG A 133 -5.70 12.60 -13.05
C ARG A 133 -6.09 13.64 -14.11
N ASP A 134 -7.06 14.52 -13.82
CA ASP A 134 -7.48 15.57 -14.76
C ASP A 134 -6.33 16.56 -15.05
N PRO A 135 -5.90 16.72 -16.31
CA PRO A 135 -4.86 17.69 -16.68
C PRO A 135 -5.24 19.15 -16.38
N ARG A 136 -6.54 19.49 -16.28
CA ARG A 136 -6.96 20.84 -15.91
C ARG A 136 -6.65 21.14 -14.45
N SER A 137 -6.91 20.18 -13.57
CA SER A 137 -6.58 20.25 -12.15
C SER A 137 -5.06 20.27 -11.95
N ALA A 138 -4.31 19.44 -12.70
CA ALA A 138 -2.84 19.48 -12.73
C ALA A 138 -2.30 20.89 -13.03
N LYS A 139 -2.81 21.54 -14.08
CA LYS A 139 -2.40 22.90 -14.45
C LYS A 139 -2.70 23.91 -13.34
N LYS A 140 -3.86 23.78 -12.68
CA LYS A 140 -4.24 24.66 -11.58
C LYS A 140 -3.40 24.44 -10.33
N ILE A 141 -3.01 23.20 -10.03
CA ILE A 141 -2.07 22.90 -8.95
C ILE A 141 -0.74 23.60 -9.21
N GLU A 142 -0.18 23.46 -10.42
CA GLU A 142 1.09 24.10 -10.79
C GLU A 142 1.00 25.64 -10.68
N GLU A 143 -0.03 26.26 -11.26
CA GLU A 143 -0.22 27.71 -11.20
C GLU A 143 -0.32 28.20 -9.74
N ILE A 144 -1.20 27.60 -8.94
CA ILE A 144 -1.53 28.07 -7.59
C ILE A 144 -0.43 27.74 -6.58
N ALA A 145 0.22 26.58 -6.69
CA ALA A 145 1.31 26.22 -5.79
C ALA A 145 2.51 27.16 -5.94
N ASN A 146 2.89 27.51 -7.18
CA ASN A 146 3.97 28.47 -7.41
C ASN A 146 3.62 29.87 -6.88
N GLU A 147 2.38 30.35 -7.11
CA GLU A 147 1.94 31.62 -6.52
C GLU A 147 1.98 31.60 -4.99
N LEU A 148 1.57 30.49 -4.35
CA LEU A 148 1.63 30.35 -2.90
C LEU A 148 3.07 30.22 -2.37
N ILE A 149 4.00 29.64 -3.13
CA ILE A 149 5.42 29.59 -2.77
C ILE A 149 6.01 31.00 -2.80
N ASP A 150 5.69 31.79 -3.82
CA ASP A 150 6.13 33.20 -3.94
C ASP A 150 5.57 34.06 -2.80
N ASP A 151 4.28 33.92 -2.48
CA ASP A 151 3.60 34.72 -1.46
C ASP A 151 3.92 34.23 -0.02
N ARG A 152 4.13 32.92 0.15
CA ARG A 152 4.26 32.22 1.44
C ARG A 152 5.32 31.10 1.35
N PRO A 153 6.61 31.45 1.26
CA PRO A 153 7.68 30.46 1.15
C PRO A 153 7.75 29.57 2.38
N GLY A 154 8.17 28.32 2.18
CA GLY A 154 8.35 27.33 3.24
C GLY A 154 7.07 26.73 3.83
N GLN A 155 5.89 26.98 3.24
CA GLN A 155 4.67 26.25 3.63
C GLN A 155 4.67 24.84 3.04
N TYR A 156 4.31 23.82 3.82
CA TYR A 156 4.38 22.41 3.41
C TYR A 156 3.62 22.10 2.11
N PHE A 157 2.33 22.45 2.07
CA PHE A 157 1.41 21.88 1.09
C PHE A 157 1.69 22.27 -0.37
N PRO A 158 2.08 23.52 -0.70
CA PRO A 158 2.52 23.90 -2.05
C PRO A 158 3.63 23.01 -2.60
N TYR A 159 4.70 22.77 -1.85
CA TYR A 159 5.78 21.90 -2.30
C TYR A 159 5.35 20.44 -2.36
N LYS A 160 4.59 19.92 -1.37
CA LYS A 160 4.05 18.55 -1.45
C LYS A 160 3.22 18.34 -2.72
N ALA A 161 2.38 19.31 -3.08
CA ALA A 161 1.56 19.23 -4.27
C ALA A 161 2.40 19.17 -5.56
N LEU A 162 3.47 19.98 -5.64
CA LEU A 162 4.38 19.98 -6.79
C LEU A 162 5.26 18.72 -6.85
N LEU A 163 5.78 18.25 -5.70
CA LEU A 163 6.55 17.01 -5.61
C LEU A 163 5.74 15.83 -6.17
N GLU A 164 4.48 15.69 -5.78
CA GLU A 164 3.61 14.60 -6.22
C GLU A 164 3.20 14.74 -7.70
N LEU A 165 2.94 15.97 -8.12
CA LEU A 165 2.56 16.30 -9.50
C LEU A 165 3.68 15.96 -10.48
N TYR A 166 4.91 16.35 -10.17
CA TYR A 166 6.06 16.17 -11.05
C TYR A 166 6.69 14.79 -10.95
N SER A 167 6.40 13.99 -9.92
CA SER A 167 6.91 12.62 -9.83
C SER A 167 6.04 11.59 -10.56
N SER A 168 4.74 11.85 -10.72
CA SER A 168 3.78 10.81 -11.13
C SER A 168 2.81 11.21 -12.25
N GLY A 169 2.28 10.19 -12.93
CA GLY A 169 1.22 10.36 -13.94
C GLY A 169 1.68 11.07 -15.22
N SER A 170 0.73 11.68 -15.93
CA SER A 170 0.98 12.42 -17.18
C SER A 170 1.73 13.73 -16.99
N SER A 171 1.81 14.22 -15.75
CA SER A 171 2.46 15.49 -15.38
C SER A 171 3.90 15.29 -14.92
N LYS A 172 4.43 14.06 -15.01
CA LYS A 172 5.80 13.75 -14.61
C LYS A 172 6.79 14.64 -15.34
N ASP A 173 7.58 15.38 -14.58
CA ASP A 173 8.63 16.28 -15.07
C ASP A 173 9.82 16.25 -14.10
N VAL A 174 10.83 15.46 -14.44
CA VAL A 174 12.03 15.29 -13.60
C VAL A 174 12.80 16.59 -13.45
N GLN A 175 12.82 17.46 -14.47
CA GLN A 175 13.56 18.72 -14.37
C GLN A 175 12.90 19.64 -13.33
N ARG A 176 11.57 19.75 -13.37
CA ARG A 176 10.81 20.53 -12.39
C ARG A 176 10.90 19.94 -11.00
N LEU A 177 10.88 18.61 -10.87
CA LEU A 177 11.10 17.94 -9.58
C LEU A 177 12.45 18.34 -8.97
N LEU A 178 13.52 18.37 -9.76
CA LEU A 178 14.85 18.77 -9.30
C LEU A 178 14.94 20.27 -8.93
N GLU A 179 14.19 21.15 -9.62
CA GLU A 179 14.06 22.56 -9.23
C GLU A 179 13.38 22.71 -7.85
N ILE A 180 12.35 21.91 -7.58
CA ILE A 180 11.69 21.89 -6.27
C ILE A 180 12.63 21.34 -5.20
N ARG A 181 13.37 20.27 -5.49
CA ARG A 181 14.42 19.74 -4.60
C ARG A 181 15.45 20.81 -4.23
N GLU A 182 15.98 21.54 -5.21
CA GLU A 182 16.96 22.62 -4.96
C GLU A 182 16.38 23.71 -4.05
N THR A 183 15.11 24.07 -4.28
CA THR A 183 14.39 25.02 -3.42
C THR A 183 14.27 24.49 -1.98
N ILE A 184 13.90 23.23 -1.79
CA ILE A 184 13.74 22.61 -0.46
C ILE A 184 15.02 22.73 0.37
N PHE A 185 16.18 22.39 -0.20
CA PHE A 185 17.46 22.47 0.50
C PHE A 185 17.96 23.92 0.67
N SER A 186 17.77 24.78 -0.33
CA SER A 186 18.24 26.17 -0.25
C SER A 186 17.44 27.01 0.75
N GLU A 187 16.16 26.71 0.92
CA GLU A 187 15.29 27.36 1.91
C GLU A 187 15.32 26.72 3.30
N ASN A 188 16.07 25.63 3.49
CA ASN A 188 16.20 24.88 4.74
C ASN A 188 14.85 24.30 5.23
N ILE A 189 14.02 23.80 4.31
CA ILE A 189 12.70 23.20 4.60
C ILE A 189 12.70 21.68 4.40
N GLU A 190 13.88 21.07 4.28
CA GLU A 190 14.05 19.63 4.14
C GLU A 190 13.55 18.84 5.35
N GLY A 191 13.59 19.41 6.56
CA GLY A 191 12.99 18.79 7.74
C GLY A 191 11.45 18.66 7.68
N LEU A 192 10.80 19.44 6.79
CA LEU A 192 9.36 19.44 6.59
C LEU A 192 8.93 18.51 5.43
N LEU A 193 9.76 18.41 4.40
CA LEU A 193 9.43 17.79 3.11
C LEU A 193 10.33 16.60 2.74
N GLY A 194 11.32 16.25 3.57
CA GLY A 194 12.33 15.25 3.25
C GLY A 194 11.75 13.88 2.87
N ASP A 195 10.78 13.37 3.65
CA ASP A 195 10.14 12.09 3.34
C ASP A 195 9.35 12.13 2.02
N ASP A 196 8.67 13.25 1.77
CA ASP A 196 7.90 13.47 0.54
C ASP A 196 8.80 13.62 -0.69
N LEU A 197 9.99 14.22 -0.51
CA LEU A 197 11.01 14.32 -1.54
C LEU A 197 11.56 12.93 -1.90
N ILE A 198 11.96 12.14 -0.90
CA ILE A 198 12.46 10.77 -1.09
C ILE A 198 11.42 9.91 -1.82
N GLU A 199 10.15 10.02 -1.44
CA GLU A 199 9.05 9.34 -2.14
C GLU A 199 8.98 9.75 -3.61
N SER A 200 8.97 11.05 -3.90
CA SER A 200 8.87 11.56 -5.26
C SER A 200 10.05 11.20 -6.15
N GLU A 201 11.26 11.14 -5.59
CA GLU A 201 12.45 10.68 -6.29
C GLU A 201 12.36 9.19 -6.62
N PHE A 202 11.93 8.37 -5.65
CA PHE A 202 11.75 6.93 -5.83
C PHE A 202 10.70 6.62 -6.91
N VAL A 203 9.55 7.29 -6.85
CA VAL A 203 8.49 7.19 -7.87
C VAL A 203 8.99 7.64 -9.25
N SER A 204 9.90 8.62 -9.27
CA SER A 204 10.52 9.12 -10.50
C SER A 204 11.58 8.17 -11.07
N GLY A 205 12.06 7.19 -10.30
CA GLY A 205 13.13 6.27 -10.68
C GLY A 205 14.52 6.87 -10.53
N LEU A 206 14.69 7.86 -9.66
CA LEU A 206 15.96 8.53 -9.39
C LEU A 206 16.72 7.79 -8.27
N ASP A 207 17.00 6.50 -8.46
CA ASP A 207 17.45 5.61 -7.38
C ASP A 207 18.76 6.07 -6.70
N GLU A 208 19.71 6.62 -7.46
CA GLU A 208 20.95 7.18 -6.88
C GLU A 208 20.67 8.40 -5.99
N LEU A 209 19.71 9.24 -6.38
CA LEU A 209 19.35 10.45 -5.64
C LEU A 209 18.59 10.12 -4.35
N VAL A 210 17.69 9.14 -4.41
CA VAL A 210 17.01 8.60 -3.23
C VAL A 210 18.02 8.19 -2.16
N ILE A 211 19.10 7.51 -2.56
CA ILE A 211 20.15 7.08 -1.64
C ILE A 211 20.91 8.29 -1.06
N GLU A 212 21.30 9.24 -1.92
CA GLU A 212 21.99 10.47 -1.51
C GLU A 212 21.18 11.26 -0.48
N ASP A 213 19.90 11.49 -0.77
CA ASP A 213 19.03 12.32 0.06
C ASP A 213 18.58 11.60 1.32
N PHE A 214 18.32 10.30 1.25
CA PHE A 214 18.08 9.49 2.45
C PHE A 214 19.21 9.62 3.47
N LEU A 215 20.47 9.55 3.01
CA LEU A 215 21.65 9.70 3.85
C LEU A 215 21.85 11.13 4.34
N THR A 216 21.64 12.11 3.46
CA THR A 216 21.80 13.54 3.77
C THR A 216 20.78 14.01 4.82
N LEU A 217 19.53 13.57 4.67
CA LEU A 217 18.43 13.93 5.56
C LEU A 217 18.43 13.13 6.87
N GLY A 218 19.10 11.97 6.90
CA GLY A 218 19.03 11.05 8.03
C GLY A 218 17.59 10.59 8.29
N ALA A 219 16.86 10.27 7.21
CA ALA A 219 15.44 9.96 7.30
C ALA A 219 15.20 8.63 8.05
N GLU A 220 14.43 8.69 9.12
CA GLU A 220 14.06 7.52 9.94
C GLU A 220 12.65 7.01 9.63
N ASP A 221 11.90 7.71 8.77
CA ASP A 221 10.57 7.28 8.37
C ASP A 221 10.61 5.88 7.74
N PRO A 222 9.75 4.95 8.18
CA PRO A 222 9.74 3.58 7.67
C PRO A 222 9.60 3.46 6.15
N LEU A 223 8.85 4.37 5.51
CA LEU A 223 8.63 4.35 4.08
C LEU A 223 9.84 4.93 3.32
N SER A 224 10.43 6.01 3.83
CA SER A 224 11.72 6.55 3.33
C SER A 224 12.82 5.46 3.38
N ARG A 225 12.91 4.71 4.48
CA ARG A 225 13.83 3.56 4.61
C ARG A 225 13.55 2.46 3.59
N TYR A 226 12.28 2.12 3.36
CA TYR A 226 11.90 1.15 2.33
C TYR A 226 12.31 1.64 0.93
N TYR A 227 12.08 2.91 0.59
CA TYR A 227 12.46 3.49 -0.70
C TYR A 227 13.97 3.44 -0.91
N ALA A 228 14.76 3.87 0.08
CA ALA A 228 16.22 3.79 0.05
C ALA A 228 16.70 2.35 -0.14
N ALA A 229 16.15 1.40 0.63
CA ALA A 229 16.51 -0.01 0.51
C ALA A 229 16.25 -0.57 -0.89
N MET A 230 15.08 -0.27 -1.46
CA MET A 230 14.74 -0.69 -2.82
C MET A 230 15.64 -0.04 -3.88
N SER A 231 16.05 1.21 -3.68
CA SER A 231 17.00 1.90 -4.55
C SER A 231 18.41 1.29 -4.47
N TYR A 232 18.91 0.96 -3.27
CA TYR A 232 20.16 0.20 -3.10
C TYR A 232 20.15 -1.13 -3.87
N ILE A 233 19.04 -1.86 -3.80
CA ILE A 233 18.91 -3.14 -4.53
C ILE A 233 18.97 -2.92 -6.04
N LYS A 234 18.30 -1.88 -6.57
CA LYS A 234 18.29 -1.60 -8.01
C LYS A 234 19.64 -1.10 -8.53
N THR A 235 20.40 -0.38 -7.72
CA THR A 235 21.76 0.09 -8.07
C THR A 235 22.82 -1.01 -7.93
N GLY A 236 22.43 -2.19 -7.43
CA GLY A 236 23.27 -3.39 -7.33
C GLY A 236 23.88 -3.62 -5.94
N GLU A 237 23.57 -2.77 -4.98
CA GLU A 237 23.98 -2.88 -3.57
C GLU A 237 22.96 -3.70 -2.76
N SER A 238 22.59 -4.87 -3.26
CA SER A 238 21.49 -5.68 -2.72
C SER A 238 21.66 -6.05 -1.25
N LEU A 239 22.89 -6.29 -0.78
CA LEU A 239 23.13 -6.63 0.62
C LEU A 239 22.77 -5.46 1.56
N ALA A 240 23.17 -4.23 1.23
CA ALA A 240 22.86 -3.05 2.03
C ALA A 240 21.34 -2.79 2.05
N GLY A 241 20.69 -2.89 0.89
CA GLY A 241 19.23 -2.74 0.82
C GLY A 241 18.49 -3.81 1.63
N VAL A 242 18.88 -5.08 1.53
CA VAL A 242 18.25 -6.16 2.31
C VAL A 242 18.48 -5.99 3.81
N GLU A 243 19.67 -5.56 4.24
CA GLU A 243 19.94 -5.26 5.66
C GLU A 243 18.99 -4.19 6.20
N ILE A 244 18.76 -3.10 5.44
CA ILE A 244 17.78 -2.06 5.81
C ILE A 244 16.37 -2.65 5.91
N LEU A 245 15.95 -3.52 4.98
CA LEU A 245 14.64 -4.17 5.01
C LEU A 245 14.50 -5.16 6.18
N GLU A 246 15.56 -5.85 6.58
CA GLU A 246 15.52 -6.78 7.72
C GLU A 246 15.38 -6.04 9.07
N ASP A 247 15.96 -4.84 9.20
CA ASP A 247 15.80 -3.98 10.38
C ASP A 247 14.48 -3.20 10.39
N LEU A 248 13.78 -3.11 9.25
CA LEU A 248 12.54 -2.36 9.12
C LEU A 248 11.35 -3.08 9.79
N ASP A 249 10.61 -2.38 10.65
CA ASP A 249 9.31 -2.86 11.13
C ASP A 249 8.27 -2.78 10.00
N LEU A 250 8.07 -3.89 9.30
CA LEU A 250 7.18 -4.00 8.15
C LEU A 250 5.71 -3.71 8.48
N ASN A 251 5.31 -3.71 9.75
CA ASN A 251 3.93 -3.34 10.14
C ASN A 251 3.69 -1.83 10.10
N LYS A 252 4.75 -1.02 9.98
CA LYS A 252 4.67 0.44 9.92
C LYS A 252 4.57 1.00 8.49
N ILE A 253 4.71 0.15 7.47
CA ILE A 253 4.56 0.54 6.06
C ILE A 253 3.29 -0.07 5.46
N PRO A 254 2.76 0.47 4.35
CA PRO A 254 1.55 -0.07 3.75
C PRO A 254 1.71 -1.55 3.33
N PRO A 255 0.66 -2.39 3.47
CA PRO A 255 0.78 -3.85 3.31
C PRO A 255 1.37 -4.32 1.97
N ARG A 256 1.16 -3.57 0.88
CA ARG A 256 1.76 -3.93 -0.42
C ARG A 256 3.28 -3.75 -0.43
N PHE A 257 3.79 -2.70 0.22
CA PHE A 257 5.23 -2.48 0.36
C PHE A 257 5.84 -3.49 1.35
N ALA A 258 5.16 -3.76 2.47
CA ALA A 258 5.54 -4.82 3.41
C ALA A 258 5.63 -6.19 2.72
N SER A 259 4.63 -6.53 1.89
CA SER A 259 4.62 -7.75 1.09
C SER A 259 5.81 -7.82 0.12
N ASN A 260 6.15 -6.71 -0.55
CA ASN A 260 7.29 -6.66 -1.45
C ASN A 260 8.63 -6.76 -0.69
N ALA A 261 8.76 -6.09 0.45
CA ALA A 261 9.94 -6.18 1.30
C ALA A 261 10.20 -7.62 1.75
N SER A 262 9.18 -8.31 2.29
CA SER A 262 9.30 -9.72 2.65
C SER A 262 9.62 -10.62 1.45
N LEU A 263 9.08 -10.32 0.26
CA LEU A 263 9.41 -11.04 -0.97
C LEU A 263 10.89 -10.90 -1.31
N VAL A 264 11.44 -9.69 -1.26
CA VAL A 264 12.85 -9.41 -1.56
C VAL A 264 13.79 -10.09 -0.56
N ILE A 265 13.48 -10.02 0.74
CA ILE A 265 14.27 -10.72 1.76
C ILE A 265 14.22 -12.24 1.51
N GLY A 266 13.05 -12.77 1.16
CA GLY A 266 12.88 -14.18 0.80
C GLY A 266 13.70 -14.59 -0.43
N ASP A 267 13.74 -13.73 -1.46
CA ASP A 267 14.55 -13.95 -2.67
C ASP A 267 16.05 -14.05 -2.30
N MET A 268 16.56 -13.16 -1.44
CA MET A 268 17.94 -13.23 -0.96
C MET A 268 18.23 -14.54 -0.19
N LYS A 269 17.37 -14.92 0.76
CA LYS A 269 17.52 -16.16 1.52
C LYS A 269 17.51 -17.41 0.63
N LEU A 270 16.67 -17.40 -0.40
CA LEU A 270 16.60 -18.48 -1.38
C LEU A 270 17.91 -18.60 -2.17
N GLU A 271 18.52 -17.49 -2.55
CA GLU A 271 19.81 -17.44 -3.25
C GLU A 271 20.96 -17.93 -2.36
N GLU A 272 20.92 -17.62 -1.06
CA GLU A 272 21.85 -18.12 -0.04
C GLU A 272 21.67 -19.61 0.27
N GLY A 273 20.55 -20.21 -0.17
CA GLY A 273 20.18 -21.60 0.11
C GLY A 273 19.50 -21.81 1.47
N ASP A 274 19.14 -20.74 2.18
CA ASP A 274 18.31 -20.77 3.39
C ASP A 274 16.83 -20.94 2.98
N PHE A 275 16.46 -22.17 2.62
CA PHE A 275 15.11 -22.49 2.15
C PHE A 275 14.04 -22.27 3.23
N ASP A 276 14.35 -22.55 4.49
CA ASP A 276 13.39 -22.40 5.59
C ASP A 276 13.13 -20.92 5.87
N GLY A 277 14.19 -20.10 5.93
CA GLY A 277 14.05 -18.65 6.06
C GLY A 277 13.36 -18.02 4.85
N ALA A 278 13.62 -18.51 3.63
CA ALA A 278 12.90 -18.06 2.44
C ALA A 278 11.39 -18.38 2.53
N VAL A 279 11.03 -19.60 2.96
CA VAL A 279 9.63 -19.99 3.18
C VAL A 279 8.95 -19.05 4.18
N GLU A 280 9.58 -18.76 5.32
CA GLU A 280 9.03 -17.86 6.33
C GLU A 280 8.74 -16.47 5.76
N ARG A 281 9.71 -15.89 5.03
CA ARG A 281 9.56 -14.56 4.42
C ARG A 281 8.53 -14.53 3.31
N TYR A 282 8.43 -15.56 2.47
CA TYR A 282 7.37 -15.61 1.46
C TYR A 282 5.98 -15.82 2.08
N GLN A 283 5.86 -16.58 3.17
CA GLN A 283 4.60 -16.66 3.91
C GLN A 283 4.19 -15.29 4.48
N GLU A 284 5.14 -14.55 5.03
CA GLU A 284 4.91 -13.18 5.51
C GLU A 284 4.46 -12.25 4.37
N SER A 285 5.11 -12.35 3.21
CA SER A 285 4.72 -11.60 2.01
C SER A 285 3.26 -11.86 1.60
N VAL A 286 2.84 -13.13 1.59
CA VAL A 286 1.47 -13.55 1.30
C VAL A 286 0.50 -13.12 2.41
N ARG A 287 0.94 -13.09 3.68
CA ARG A 287 0.13 -12.59 4.81
C ARG A 287 -0.18 -11.11 4.68
N PHE A 288 0.81 -10.29 4.32
CA PHE A 288 0.60 -8.86 4.11
C PHE A 288 -0.26 -8.59 2.87
N TRP A 289 -0.07 -9.36 1.79
CA TRP A 289 -0.86 -9.21 0.58
C TRP A 289 -1.09 -10.56 -0.11
N SER A 290 -2.26 -11.16 0.12
CA SER A 290 -2.61 -12.49 -0.39
C SER A 290 -2.65 -12.61 -1.92
N ASN A 291 -2.78 -11.48 -2.63
CA ASN A 291 -2.84 -11.44 -4.08
C ASN A 291 -1.47 -11.21 -4.73
N ASN A 292 -0.39 -11.22 -3.96
CA ASN A 292 0.96 -11.17 -4.50
C ASN A 292 1.31 -12.50 -5.19
N SER A 293 0.94 -12.64 -6.47
CA SER A 293 1.13 -13.88 -7.23
C SER A 293 2.60 -14.29 -7.33
N ARG A 294 3.53 -13.33 -7.35
CA ARG A 294 4.98 -13.59 -7.33
C ARG A 294 5.41 -14.19 -6.00
N ALA A 295 4.91 -13.70 -4.87
CA ALA A 295 5.18 -14.31 -3.56
C ALA A 295 4.59 -15.71 -3.43
N VAL A 296 3.36 -15.92 -3.93
CA VAL A 296 2.73 -17.24 -3.97
C VAL A 296 3.55 -18.23 -4.81
N ARG A 297 4.03 -17.79 -5.98
CA ARG A 297 4.94 -18.57 -6.84
C ARG A 297 6.23 -18.91 -6.11
N ASN A 298 6.89 -17.91 -5.52
CA ASN A 298 8.18 -18.08 -4.86
C ASN A 298 8.08 -18.95 -3.60
N LEU A 299 6.98 -18.86 -2.85
CA LEU A 299 6.67 -19.78 -1.75
C LEU A 299 6.57 -21.24 -2.23
N GLY A 300 5.84 -21.48 -3.31
CA GLY A 300 5.74 -22.82 -3.92
C GLY A 300 7.09 -23.36 -4.39
N MET A 301 7.92 -22.48 -4.97
CA MET A 301 9.27 -22.83 -5.39
C MET A 301 10.22 -23.10 -4.22
N ALA A 302 10.11 -22.33 -3.13
CA ALA A 302 10.91 -22.55 -1.93
C ALA A 302 10.64 -23.94 -1.34
N TYR A 303 9.36 -24.30 -1.13
CA TYR A 303 8.96 -25.65 -0.71
C TYR A 303 9.48 -26.76 -1.64
N TYR A 304 9.44 -26.53 -2.96
CA TYR A 304 9.96 -27.47 -3.93
C TYR A 304 11.49 -27.63 -3.87
N LYS A 305 12.22 -26.54 -3.58
CA LYS A 305 13.68 -26.50 -3.50
C LYS A 305 14.22 -27.07 -2.18
N THR A 306 13.45 -27.05 -1.09
CA THR A 306 13.80 -27.76 0.16
C THR A 306 14.00 -29.27 -0.06
N LYS A 307 13.39 -29.85 -1.10
CA LYS A 307 13.42 -31.29 -1.44
C LYS A 307 12.89 -32.23 -0.34
N ASP A 308 12.27 -31.68 0.70
CA ASP A 308 11.50 -32.44 1.68
C ASP A 308 10.18 -32.93 1.08
N ARG A 309 9.87 -34.20 1.29
CA ARG A 309 8.63 -34.83 0.79
C ARG A 309 7.39 -34.25 1.44
N ASP A 310 7.50 -33.84 2.71
CA ASP A 310 6.37 -33.31 3.47
C ASP A 310 5.88 -31.97 2.87
N TYR A 311 6.73 -31.29 2.11
CA TYR A 311 6.41 -30.04 1.43
C TYR A 311 5.94 -30.18 -0.02
N TYR A 312 5.94 -31.37 -0.62
CA TYR A 312 5.60 -31.53 -2.04
C TYR A 312 4.14 -31.20 -2.37
N ASP A 313 3.20 -31.54 -1.49
CA ASP A 313 1.80 -31.17 -1.70
C ASP A 313 1.59 -29.64 -1.55
N LEU A 314 2.26 -29.00 -0.60
CA LEU A 314 2.25 -27.54 -0.44
C LEU A 314 2.88 -26.86 -1.65
N ALA A 315 4.05 -27.33 -2.10
CA ALA A 315 4.72 -26.83 -3.30
C ALA A 315 3.78 -26.89 -4.50
N ARG A 316 3.17 -28.06 -4.76
CA ARG A 316 2.22 -28.23 -5.87
C ARG A 316 1.03 -27.27 -5.74
N PHE A 317 0.45 -27.17 -4.56
CA PHE A 317 -0.69 -26.29 -4.29
C PHE A 317 -0.37 -24.82 -4.58
N TYR A 318 0.70 -24.29 -4.00
CA TYR A 318 1.08 -22.88 -4.18
C TYR A 318 1.52 -22.57 -5.62
N LEU A 319 2.25 -23.48 -6.27
CA LEU A 319 2.62 -23.32 -7.68
C LEU A 319 1.39 -23.29 -8.60
N GLN A 320 0.39 -24.13 -8.36
CA GLN A 320 -0.88 -24.10 -9.10
C GLN A 320 -1.67 -22.82 -8.82
N LEU A 321 -1.76 -22.43 -7.55
CA LEU A 321 -2.45 -21.21 -7.12
C LEU A 321 -1.82 -19.95 -7.72
N SER A 322 -0.51 -19.96 -7.94
CA SER A 322 0.21 -18.82 -8.49
C SER A 322 -0.21 -18.44 -9.92
N GLY A 323 -0.70 -19.42 -10.71
CA GLY A 323 -1.06 -19.21 -12.12
C GLY A 323 0.12 -19.12 -13.09
N TYR A 324 1.34 -19.46 -12.66
CA TYR A 324 2.56 -19.35 -13.48
C TYR A 324 2.88 -20.60 -14.34
N GLU A 325 2.02 -21.63 -14.35
CA GLU A 325 2.32 -22.90 -15.05
C GLU A 325 2.61 -22.74 -16.55
N ASP A 326 1.90 -21.84 -17.23
CA ASP A 326 2.05 -21.62 -18.68
C ASP A 326 3.12 -20.58 -19.02
N SER A 327 3.49 -19.71 -18.07
CA SER A 327 4.39 -18.57 -18.29
C SER A 327 5.79 -18.76 -17.72
N ASP A 328 5.99 -19.75 -16.85
CA ASP A 328 7.26 -20.01 -16.17
C ASP A 328 7.67 -21.47 -16.31
N ASP A 329 8.75 -21.70 -17.07
CA ASP A 329 9.26 -23.04 -17.38
C ASP A 329 9.75 -23.80 -16.13
N GLU A 330 10.28 -23.08 -15.13
CA GLU A 330 10.73 -23.67 -13.87
C GLU A 330 9.53 -24.20 -13.09
N VAL A 331 8.46 -23.39 -13.00
CA VAL A 331 7.20 -23.76 -12.36
C VAL A 331 6.54 -24.93 -13.09
N ASN A 332 6.47 -24.89 -14.42
CA ASN A 332 5.92 -25.98 -15.22
C ASN A 332 6.66 -27.30 -14.98
N SER A 333 7.99 -27.25 -14.98
CA SER A 333 8.84 -28.41 -14.76
C SER A 333 8.66 -28.98 -13.36
N ALA A 334 8.63 -28.13 -12.33
CA ALA A 334 8.38 -28.53 -10.96
C ALA A 334 6.98 -29.18 -10.81
N LEU A 335 5.95 -28.58 -11.40
CA LEU A 335 4.59 -29.12 -11.37
C LEU A 335 4.48 -30.49 -12.07
N LYS A 336 5.12 -30.66 -13.23
CA LYS A 336 5.19 -31.95 -13.94
C LYS A 336 5.83 -33.03 -13.08
N GLU A 337 6.93 -32.70 -12.41
CA GLU A 337 7.62 -33.63 -11.51
C GLU A 337 6.75 -33.99 -10.29
N LEU A 338 6.21 -32.99 -9.60
CA LEU A 338 5.37 -33.17 -8.40
C LEU A 338 4.11 -33.98 -8.70
N ARG A 339 3.43 -33.71 -9.83
CA ARG A 339 2.26 -34.49 -10.27
C ARG A 339 2.62 -35.94 -10.59
N ARG A 340 3.73 -36.16 -11.30
CA ARG A 340 4.21 -37.50 -11.63
C ARG A 340 4.48 -38.30 -10.36
N ARG A 341 5.18 -37.69 -9.39
CA ARG A 341 5.47 -38.30 -8.08
C ARG A 341 4.17 -38.69 -7.35
N ALA A 342 3.21 -37.76 -7.25
CA ALA A 342 1.93 -38.03 -6.60
C ALA A 342 1.14 -39.17 -7.26
N ILE A 343 1.15 -39.26 -8.60
CA ILE A 343 0.52 -40.37 -9.33
C ILE A 343 1.22 -41.70 -9.01
N PHE A 344 2.55 -41.73 -9.01
CA PHE A 344 3.31 -42.94 -8.65
C PHE A 344 3.05 -43.38 -7.21
N GLU A 345 3.03 -42.45 -6.28
CA GLU A 345 2.77 -42.72 -4.87
C GLU A 345 1.36 -43.27 -4.66
N LEU A 346 0.34 -42.64 -5.27
CA LEU A 346 -1.03 -43.13 -5.24
C LEU A 346 -1.15 -44.54 -5.85
N ALA A 347 -0.47 -44.78 -6.98
CA ALA A 347 -0.45 -46.09 -7.61
C ALA A 347 0.17 -47.16 -6.70
N LEU A 348 1.31 -46.85 -6.07
CA LEU A 348 2.07 -47.80 -5.27
C LEU A 348 1.44 -48.06 -3.90
N VAL A 349 0.90 -47.02 -3.24
CA VAL A 349 0.34 -47.11 -1.89
C VAL A 349 -1.11 -47.56 -1.90
N THR A 350 -1.89 -47.16 -2.90
CA THR A 350 -3.34 -47.43 -2.93
C THR A 350 -3.72 -48.47 -3.97
N VAL A 351 -3.31 -48.28 -5.23
CA VAL A 351 -3.80 -49.11 -6.35
C VAL A 351 -3.19 -50.51 -6.32
N VAL A 352 -1.88 -50.64 -6.14
CA VAL A 352 -1.18 -51.94 -6.15
C VAL A 352 -1.64 -52.84 -5.00
N PRO A 353 -1.75 -52.39 -3.73
CA PRO A 353 -2.24 -53.25 -2.66
C PRO A 353 -3.70 -53.65 -2.86
N LEU A 354 -4.55 -52.72 -3.30
CA LEU A 354 -5.96 -53.01 -3.57
C LEU A 354 -6.12 -54.08 -4.67
N THR A 355 -5.37 -53.93 -5.77
CA THR A 355 -5.37 -54.92 -6.86
C THR A 355 -4.81 -56.27 -6.40
N ALA A 356 -3.75 -56.29 -5.58
CA ALA A 356 -3.23 -57.54 -5.01
C ALA A 356 -4.26 -58.27 -4.14
N VAL A 357 -5.00 -57.54 -3.28
CA VAL A 357 -6.08 -58.11 -2.45
C VAL A 357 -7.18 -58.72 -3.33
N VAL A 358 -7.60 -58.01 -4.38
CA VAL A 358 -8.63 -58.51 -5.31
C VAL A 358 -8.15 -59.77 -6.03
N VAL A 359 -6.92 -59.78 -6.57
CA VAL A 359 -6.36 -60.92 -7.28
C VAL A 359 -6.21 -62.14 -6.38
N ILE A 360 -5.69 -61.96 -5.16
CA ILE A 360 -5.55 -63.05 -4.18
C ILE A 360 -6.94 -63.57 -3.76
N GLY A 361 -7.91 -62.68 -3.57
CA GLY A 361 -9.29 -63.04 -3.23
C GLY A 361 -9.95 -63.90 -4.32
N LEU A 362 -9.83 -63.50 -5.59
CA LEU A 362 -10.33 -64.27 -6.73
C LEU A 362 -9.65 -65.63 -6.84
N PHE A 363 -8.32 -65.68 -6.66
CA PHE A 363 -7.57 -66.93 -6.68
C PHE A 363 -8.00 -67.90 -5.58
N LEU A 364 -8.22 -67.40 -4.36
CA LEU A 364 -8.72 -68.20 -3.23
C LEU A 364 -10.15 -68.70 -3.47
N LEU A 365 -11.03 -67.88 -4.03
CA LEU A 365 -12.39 -68.28 -4.41
C LEU A 365 -12.36 -69.41 -5.45
N GLU A 366 -11.53 -69.28 -6.47
CA GLU A 366 -11.39 -70.32 -7.50
C GLU A 366 -10.80 -71.61 -6.90
N TYR A 367 -9.78 -71.50 -6.06
CA TYR A 367 -9.18 -72.64 -5.37
C TYR A 367 -10.19 -73.40 -4.51
N VAL A 368 -11.00 -72.69 -3.71
CA VAL A 368 -12.06 -73.29 -2.89
C VAL A 368 -13.15 -73.92 -3.77
N SER A 369 -13.53 -73.26 -4.87
CA SER A 369 -14.51 -73.80 -5.83
C SER A 369 -14.04 -75.12 -6.43
N ARG A 370 -12.80 -75.18 -6.94
CA ARG A 370 -12.20 -76.43 -7.48
C ARG A 370 -12.09 -77.53 -6.41
N LYS A 371 -11.74 -77.17 -5.18
CA LYS A 371 -11.69 -78.12 -4.05
C LYS A 371 -13.07 -78.67 -3.68
N ARG A 372 -14.12 -77.84 -3.71
CA ARG A 372 -15.51 -78.29 -3.50
C ARG A 372 -15.97 -79.22 -4.61
N LYS A 373 -15.70 -78.87 -5.87
CA LYS A 373 -16.08 -79.68 -7.03
C LYS A 373 -15.43 -81.06 -7.02
N SER A 374 -14.11 -81.12 -6.78
CA SER A 374 -13.39 -82.39 -6.63
C SER A 374 -13.87 -83.22 -5.43
N SER A 375 -14.28 -82.60 -4.33
CA SER A 375 -14.89 -83.31 -3.19
C SER A 375 -16.30 -83.83 -3.49
N GLN A 376 -17.09 -83.12 -4.30
CA GLN A 376 -18.42 -83.57 -4.74
C GLN A 376 -18.29 -84.73 -5.74
N GLU A 377 -17.37 -84.64 -6.70
CA GLU A 377 -17.06 -85.73 -7.65
C GLU A 377 -16.57 -86.99 -6.92
N ARG A 378 -15.73 -86.87 -5.89
CA ARG A 378 -15.31 -88.02 -5.05
C ARG A 378 -16.45 -88.62 -4.22
N LYS A 379 -17.45 -87.84 -3.83
CA LYS A 379 -18.67 -88.36 -3.17
C LYS A 379 -19.56 -89.07 -4.17
N ALA A 380 -19.80 -88.48 -5.34
CA ALA A 380 -20.58 -89.09 -6.41
C ALA A 380 -19.96 -90.41 -6.89
N MET A 381 -18.64 -90.50 -7.09
CA MET A 381 -17.98 -91.76 -7.45
C MET A 381 -18.05 -92.84 -6.34
N ARG A 382 -18.22 -92.45 -5.07
CA ARG A 382 -18.46 -93.41 -3.97
C ARG A 382 -19.90 -93.89 -3.92
N GLU A 383 -20.85 -93.09 -4.40
CA GLU A 383 -22.26 -93.46 -4.48
C GLU A 383 -22.56 -94.28 -5.76
N ASP A 384 -21.88 -93.98 -6.88
CA ASP A 384 -22.05 -94.68 -8.17
C ASP A 384 -21.25 -96.00 -8.25
N GLY A 385 -20.19 -96.15 -7.45
CA GLY A 385 -19.45 -97.41 -7.31
C GLY A 385 -20.16 -98.50 -6.49
N GLY A 386 -21.42 -98.26 -6.09
CA GLY A 386 -22.21 -99.13 -5.23
C GLY A 386 -23.31 -99.95 -5.92
N ASN A 387 -23.45 -99.90 -7.26
CA ASN A 387 -24.46 -100.68 -7.97
C ASN A 387 -23.85 -101.46 -9.14
N ASN A 388 -23.32 -102.65 -8.83
CA ASN A 388 -23.36 -103.83 -9.68
C ASN A 388 -22.99 -105.04 -8.82
N GLU A 389 -24.00 -105.68 -8.26
CA GLU A 389 -24.09 -107.13 -8.01
C GLU A 389 -25.49 -107.43 -7.45
N ASP A 390 -26.42 -107.71 -8.36
CA ASP A 390 -27.27 -108.93 -8.38
C ASP A 390 -28.20 -108.93 -9.61
#